data_AF-A0A369RWQ5-F1
#
_entry.id   AF-A0A369RWQ5-F1
#
_cell.length_a   1.000
_cell.length_b   1.000
_cell.length_c   1.000
_cell.angle_alpha   90.00
_cell.angle_beta   90.00
_cell.angle_gamma   90.00
#
_symmetry.space_group_name_H-M   'P 1'
#
loop_
_entity.id
_entity.type
_entity.pdbx_description
1 polymer ?
#
loop_
_entity_poly.entity_id
_entity_poly.type
_entity_poly.pdbx_seq_one_letter_code
_entity_poly.pdbx_strand_id
1 'polypeptide(L)'
;MFIRYCTVQHGTRSPTFLCRNGGRFFLPKINLRYRLVDSRMDKFQREFERVPTIEEIDRSDPVAWYRARNQYVRDRWIDREEIRVLRERVSECTRRQGVNAKKNCRQEMVDYMEALTAYKEKQFSPRNPRWGTLPAGYEINID
;
A
#
# COMPACT_ATOMS: atom_id res chain seq x y z
N MET A 1 35.56 -33.98 -23.79
CA MET A 1 34.11 -34.16 -23.60
C MET A 1 33.86 -34.40 -22.10
N PHE A 2 33.61 -33.36 -21.31
CA PHE A 2 33.29 -33.50 -19.88
C PHE A 2 31.83 -33.13 -19.69
N ILE A 3 31.00 -34.12 -19.43
CA ILE A 3 29.56 -33.94 -19.30
C ILE A 3 29.30 -33.26 -17.95
N ARG A 4 28.73 -32.05 -18.00
CA ARG A 4 28.31 -31.30 -16.81
C ARG A 4 26.95 -31.84 -16.37
N TYR A 5 26.89 -32.46 -15.21
CA TYR A 5 25.63 -32.80 -14.56
C TYR A 5 25.47 -31.89 -13.33
N CYS A 6 24.41 -31.08 -13.29
CA CYS A 6 23.98 -30.38 -12.07
C CYS A 6 22.68 -31.07 -11.60
N THR A 7 22.69 -31.65 -10.41
CA THR A 7 21.52 -32.30 -9.81
C THR A 7 20.78 -31.31 -8.91
N VAL A 8 19.48 -31.14 -9.13
CA VAL A 8 18.61 -30.33 -8.27
C VAL A 8 18.13 -31.19 -7.10
N GLN A 9 18.43 -30.79 -5.86
CA GLN A 9 17.81 -31.38 -4.69
C GLN A 9 16.59 -30.55 -4.27
N HIS A 10 15.40 -31.14 -4.39
CA HIS A 10 14.17 -30.56 -3.87
C HIS A 10 13.99 -31.05 -2.42
N GLY A 11 14.11 -30.13 -1.45
CA GLY A 11 13.96 -30.51 -0.03
C GLY A 11 14.08 -29.38 1.00
N THR A 12 14.63 -28.22 0.63
CA THR A 12 14.67 -27.05 1.53
C THR A 12 14.19 -25.79 0.81
N ARG A 13 13.68 -24.82 1.58
CA ARG A 13 12.89 -23.62 1.18
C ARG A 13 13.55 -22.67 0.15
N SER A 14 14.69 -23.03 -0.43
CA SER A 14 15.35 -22.39 -1.57
C SER A 14 16.22 -23.41 -2.32
N PRO A 15 16.18 -23.47 -3.66
CA PRO A 15 16.98 -24.44 -4.44
C PRO A 15 18.45 -24.02 -4.48
N THR A 16 19.35 -24.83 -3.95
CA THR A 16 20.81 -24.64 -4.09
C THR A 16 21.32 -25.41 -5.31
N PHE A 17 21.76 -24.69 -6.34
CA PHE A 17 22.47 -25.27 -7.48
C PHE A 17 23.95 -25.49 -7.10
N LEU A 18 24.35 -26.73 -6.82
CA LEU A 18 25.76 -27.09 -6.66
C LEU A 18 26.31 -27.54 -8.01
N CYS A 19 26.94 -26.63 -8.75
CA CYS A 19 27.71 -26.98 -9.95
C CYS A 19 29.21 -26.96 -9.61
N ARG A 20 29.86 -28.13 -9.64
CA ARG A 20 31.28 -28.29 -9.32
C ARG A 20 32.12 -27.94 -10.54
N ASN A 21 32.89 -26.85 -10.47
CA ASN A 21 34.04 -26.63 -11.35
C ASN A 21 35.25 -26.22 -10.50
N GLY A 22 36.28 -27.08 -10.50
CA GLY A 22 37.66 -26.67 -10.20
C GLY A 22 37.92 -25.97 -8.86
N GLY A 23 37.57 -26.60 -7.74
CA GLY A 23 38.26 -26.40 -6.45
C GLY A 23 38.18 -25.04 -5.77
N ARG A 24 37.44 -24.06 -6.31
CA ARG A 24 37.14 -22.80 -5.61
C ARG A 24 35.70 -22.83 -5.14
N PHE A 25 35.53 -22.92 -3.82
CA PHE A 25 34.29 -22.56 -3.16
C PHE A 25 34.08 -21.05 -3.37
N PHE A 26 33.49 -20.67 -4.50
CA PHE A 26 32.74 -19.42 -4.53
C PHE A 26 31.51 -19.71 -3.68
N LEU A 27 31.54 -19.29 -2.42
CA LEU A 27 30.29 -18.88 -1.80
C LEU A 27 29.66 -17.94 -2.82
N PRO A 28 28.46 -18.23 -3.36
CA PRO A 28 27.70 -17.15 -3.95
C PRO A 28 27.67 -16.08 -2.85
N LYS A 29 27.64 -14.80 -3.22
CA LYS A 29 27.21 -13.79 -2.25
C LYS A 29 25.72 -14.05 -1.97
N ILE A 30 25.44 -15.16 -1.28
CA ILE A 30 24.19 -15.49 -0.67
C ILE A 30 24.16 -14.51 0.49
N ASN A 31 23.49 -13.39 0.23
CA ASN A 31 22.50 -12.92 1.16
C ASN A 31 23.01 -12.41 2.52
N LEU A 32 23.49 -11.17 2.54
CA LEU A 32 23.54 -10.36 3.76
C LEU A 32 22.73 -9.06 3.64
N ARG A 33 21.83 -8.96 2.64
CA ARG A 33 21.06 -7.74 2.39
C ARG A 33 19.55 -7.93 2.47
N TYR A 34 19.08 -8.88 3.27
CA TYR A 34 17.66 -8.95 3.65
C TYR A 34 17.50 -9.22 5.14
N ARG A 35 18.09 -8.35 5.96
CA ARG A 35 17.61 -8.04 7.31
C ARG A 35 18.20 -6.73 7.82
N LEU A 36 17.96 -5.66 7.10
CA LEU A 36 17.97 -4.32 7.67
C LEU A 36 16.64 -3.71 7.25
N VAL A 37 15.58 -4.04 8.00
CA VAL A 37 14.47 -3.09 8.13
C VAL A 37 15.16 -1.85 8.70
N ASP A 38 15.31 -0.83 7.85
CA ASP A 38 16.22 0.29 8.06
C ASP A 38 15.77 1.08 9.29
N SER A 39 16.36 0.81 10.45
CA SER A 39 16.07 1.44 11.75
C SER A 39 16.38 2.95 11.80
N ARG A 40 16.74 3.54 10.65
CA ARG A 40 16.90 4.98 10.44
C ARG A 40 15.62 5.65 9.94
N MET A 41 14.60 4.88 9.51
CA MET A 41 13.32 5.43 9.04
C MET A 41 12.32 5.69 10.18
N ASP A 42 12.62 5.24 11.40
CA ASP A 42 11.76 5.42 12.58
C ASP A 42 11.92 6.81 13.22
N LYS A 43 12.87 7.63 12.73
CA LYS A 43 13.19 8.96 13.30
C LYS A 43 12.37 10.12 12.71
N PHE A 44 11.55 9.87 11.68
CA PHE A 44 10.86 10.93 10.93
C PHE A 44 9.33 10.85 10.94
N GLN A 45 8.73 9.85 11.58
CA GLN A 45 7.28 9.80 11.77
C GLN A 45 6.88 10.82 12.83
N ARG A 46 6.16 11.87 12.41
CA ARG A 46 5.61 12.89 13.33
C ARG A 46 4.24 12.44 13.77
N GLU A 47 4.07 12.31 15.09
CA GLU A 47 2.75 12.16 15.70
C GLU A 47 2.13 13.54 15.91
N PHE A 48 0.84 13.65 15.63
CA PHE A 48 0.11 14.87 15.86
C PHE A 48 -1.04 14.59 16.83
N GLU A 49 -1.19 15.44 17.83
CA GLU A 49 -2.28 15.37 18.79
C GLU A 49 -3.65 15.49 18.09
N ARG A 50 -4.62 14.73 18.59
CA ARG A 50 -6.01 14.81 18.14
C ARG A 50 -6.70 15.99 18.83
N VAL A 51 -7.16 16.92 18.01
CA VAL A 51 -7.97 18.09 18.32
C VAL A 51 -9.44 17.74 18.05
N PRO A 52 -10.40 18.37 18.76
CA PRO A 52 -11.83 18.25 18.45
C PRO A 52 -12.14 18.54 16.97
N THR A 53 -13.27 18.00 16.51
CA THR A 53 -13.70 18.17 15.13
C THR A 53 -14.24 19.58 14.87
N ILE A 54 -14.34 19.98 13.60
CA ILE A 54 -14.78 21.33 13.20
C ILE A 54 -16.22 21.63 13.68
N GLU A 55 -17.05 20.60 13.89
CA GLU A 55 -18.45 20.75 14.34
C GLU A 55 -18.57 21.07 15.83
N GLU A 56 -17.60 20.63 16.64
CA GLU A 56 -17.62 20.75 18.11
C GLU A 56 -17.02 22.07 18.61
N ILE A 57 -16.26 22.76 17.76
CA ILE A 57 -15.50 23.96 18.12
C ILE A 57 -16.30 25.23 17.82
N ASP A 58 -16.17 26.23 18.69
CA ASP A 58 -16.67 27.57 18.41
C ASP A 58 -15.90 28.22 17.24
N ARG A 59 -16.62 28.61 16.20
CA ARG A 59 -16.07 29.25 15.01
C ARG A 59 -15.50 30.64 15.29
N SER A 60 -15.82 31.23 16.43
CA SER A 60 -15.32 32.54 16.84
C SER A 60 -13.84 32.51 17.25
N ASP A 61 -13.33 31.37 17.76
CA ASP A 61 -11.92 31.22 18.14
C ASP A 61 -11.04 30.87 16.92
N PRO A 62 -10.16 31.79 16.47
CA PRO A 62 -9.31 31.56 15.31
C PRO A 62 -8.27 30.44 15.54
N VAL A 63 -7.82 30.22 16.77
CA VAL A 63 -6.75 29.24 17.07
C VAL A 63 -7.30 27.83 17.03
N ALA A 64 -8.42 27.58 17.70
CA ALA A 64 -9.09 26.28 17.70
C ALA A 64 -9.53 25.89 16.27
N TRP A 65 -10.10 26.84 15.53
CA TRP A 65 -10.49 26.62 14.13
C TRP A 65 -9.31 26.24 13.23
N TYR A 66 -8.18 26.95 13.36
CA TYR A 66 -6.97 26.66 12.57
C TYR A 66 -6.43 25.25 12.84
N ARG A 67 -6.40 24.83 14.11
CA ARG A 67 -5.93 23.49 14.50
C ARG A 67 -6.82 22.38 13.93
N ALA A 68 -8.13 22.50 14.09
CA ALA A 68 -9.10 21.53 13.57
C ALA A 68 -9.08 21.46 12.04
N ARG A 69 -8.97 22.60 11.36
CA ARG A 69 -8.80 22.65 9.90
C ARG A 69 -7.56 21.91 9.46
N ASN A 70 -6.42 22.12 10.12
CA ASN A 70 -5.18 21.43 9.77
C ASN A 70 -5.24 19.93 10.03
N GLN A 71 -5.94 19.50 11.07
CA GLN A 71 -6.19 18.08 11.31
C GLN A 71 -7.05 17.47 10.22
N TYR A 72 -8.17 18.11 9.88
CA TYR A 72 -9.04 17.68 8.78
C TYR A 72 -8.28 17.54 7.46
N VAL A 73 -7.43 18.52 7.13
CA VAL A 73 -6.60 18.47 5.92
C VAL A 73 -5.64 17.27 5.98
N ARG A 74 -4.96 17.04 7.11
CA ARG A 74 -4.05 15.90 7.29
C ARG A 74 -4.77 14.56 7.16
N ASP A 75 -5.93 14.40 7.79
CA ASP A 75 -6.73 13.17 7.67
C ASP A 75 -7.14 12.90 6.21
N ARG A 76 -7.52 13.94 5.45
CA ARG A 76 -7.82 13.82 4.01
C ARG A 76 -6.61 13.44 3.16
N TRP A 77 -5.41 13.89 3.52
CA TRP A 77 -4.18 13.44 2.86
C TRP A 77 -3.90 11.97 3.16
N ILE A 78 -4.11 11.53 4.40
CA ILE A 78 -3.94 10.13 4.80
C ILE A 78 -4.91 9.23 4.01
N ASP A 79 -6.21 9.58 3.97
CA ASP A 79 -7.21 8.83 3.19
C ASP A 79 -6.81 8.68 1.71
N ARG A 80 -6.20 9.72 1.12
CA ARG A 80 -5.74 9.68 -0.28
C ARG A 80 -4.54 8.76 -0.46
N GLU A 81 -3.56 8.85 0.41
CA GLU A 81 -2.36 8.00 0.34
C GLU A 81 -2.68 6.54 0.65
N GLU A 82 -3.68 6.25 1.49
CA GLU A 82 -4.18 4.90 1.73
C GLU A 82 -4.65 4.23 0.43
N ILE A 83 -5.51 4.91 -0.33
CA ILE A 83 -6.02 4.41 -1.62
C ILE A 83 -4.89 4.26 -2.63
N ARG A 84 -3.93 5.19 -2.62
CA ARG A 84 -2.75 5.11 -3.49
C ARG A 84 -1.95 3.84 -3.20
N VAL A 85 -1.69 3.52 -1.93
CA VAL A 85 -0.98 2.29 -1.54
C VAL A 85 -1.74 1.05 -1.99
N LEU A 86 -3.06 1.00 -1.82
CA LEU A 86 -3.87 -0.12 -2.29
C LEU A 86 -3.83 -0.28 -3.82
N ARG A 87 -3.88 0.84 -4.56
CA ARG A 87 -3.72 0.85 -6.01
C ARG A 87 -2.35 0.32 -6.44
N GLU A 88 -1.29 0.69 -5.72
CA GLU A 88 0.06 0.19 -5.98
C GLU A 88 0.16 -1.33 -5.73
N ARG A 89 -0.50 -1.86 -4.69
CA ARG A 89 -0.59 -3.32 -4.45
C ARG A 89 -1.27 -4.07 -5.60
N VAL A 90 -2.38 -3.54 -6.11
CA VAL A 90 -3.10 -4.11 -7.27
C VAL A 90 -2.20 -4.12 -8.51
N SER A 91 -1.52 -2.99 -8.78
CA SER A 91 -0.60 -2.88 -9.91
C SER A 91 0.56 -3.87 -9.79
N GLU A 92 1.11 -4.01 -8.58
CA GLU A 92 2.18 -4.97 -8.30
C GLU A 92 1.72 -6.41 -8.50
N CYS A 93 0.55 -6.79 -7.96
CA CYS A 93 0.02 -8.14 -8.15
C CYS A 93 -0.18 -8.46 -9.63
N THR A 94 -0.73 -7.51 -10.39
CA THR A 94 -0.94 -7.66 -11.83
C THR A 94 0.39 -7.86 -12.56
N ARG A 95 1.43 -7.10 -12.19
CA ARG A 95 2.78 -7.25 -12.75
C ARG A 95 3.41 -8.60 -12.39
N ARG A 96 3.17 -9.12 -11.19
CA ARG A 96 3.71 -10.43 -10.73
C ARG A 96 3.04 -11.61 -11.44
N GLN A 97 1.72 -11.56 -11.65
CA GLN A 97 0.92 -12.69 -12.15
C GLN A 97 0.76 -12.70 -13.69
N GLY A 98 0.90 -11.56 -14.35
CA GLY A 98 0.71 -11.44 -15.80
C GLY A 98 -0.70 -11.86 -16.24
N VAL A 99 -0.79 -12.88 -17.10
CA VAL A 99 -2.07 -13.36 -17.66
C VAL A 99 -3.02 -13.95 -16.61
N ASN A 100 -2.50 -14.42 -15.48
CA ASN A 100 -3.31 -15.06 -14.42
C ASN A 100 -3.84 -14.07 -13.37
N ALA A 101 -3.63 -12.77 -13.56
CA ALA A 101 -4.02 -11.74 -12.59
C ALA A 101 -5.50 -11.78 -12.21
N LYS A 102 -6.39 -12.15 -13.15
CA LYS A 102 -7.85 -12.19 -12.92
C LYS A 102 -8.27 -13.14 -11.80
N LYS A 103 -7.57 -14.27 -11.63
CA LYS A 103 -7.89 -15.25 -10.57
C LYS A 103 -7.11 -14.97 -9.29
N ASN A 104 -5.84 -14.63 -9.42
CA ASN A 104 -4.93 -14.57 -8.29
C ASN A 104 -4.98 -13.23 -7.54
N CYS A 105 -5.28 -12.10 -8.22
CA CYS A 105 -5.28 -10.77 -7.61
C CYS A 105 -6.67 -10.31 -7.11
N ARG A 106 -7.58 -11.25 -6.85
CA ARG A 106 -8.97 -10.92 -6.49
C ARG A 106 -9.06 -10.21 -5.14
N GLN A 107 -8.24 -10.62 -4.17
CA GLN A 107 -8.30 -10.07 -2.81
C GLN A 107 -7.84 -8.61 -2.80
N GLU A 108 -6.71 -8.30 -3.42
CA GLU A 108 -6.17 -6.95 -3.51
C GLU A 108 -7.12 -6.00 -4.25
N MET A 109 -7.84 -6.52 -5.26
CA MET A 109 -8.87 -5.76 -5.97
C MET A 109 -10.09 -5.47 -5.08
N VAL A 110 -10.54 -6.44 -4.28
CA VAL A 110 -11.67 -6.23 -3.36
C VAL A 110 -11.31 -5.18 -2.31
N ASP A 111 -10.15 -5.30 -1.68
CA ASP A 111 -9.66 -4.34 -0.68
C ASP A 111 -9.59 -2.91 -1.26
N TYR A 112 -9.07 -2.78 -2.49
CA TYR A 112 -9.00 -1.50 -3.19
C TYR A 112 -10.39 -0.92 -3.47
N MET A 113 -11.32 -1.74 -3.95
CA MET A 113 -12.68 -1.28 -4.30
C MET A 113 -13.45 -0.85 -3.05
N GLU A 114 -13.36 -1.62 -1.97
CA GLU A 114 -14.01 -1.30 -0.69
C GLU A 114 -13.48 0.04 -0.13
N ALA A 115 -12.15 0.21 -0.06
CA ALA A 115 -11.53 1.45 0.38
C ALA A 115 -11.91 2.64 -0.52
N LEU A 116 -11.98 2.42 -1.84
CA LEU A 116 -12.38 3.46 -2.79
C LEU A 116 -13.85 3.87 -2.61
N THR A 117 -14.75 2.92 -2.34
CA THR A 117 -16.16 3.23 -2.04
C THR A 117 -16.29 4.04 -0.76
N ALA A 118 -15.64 3.62 0.33
CA ALA A 118 -15.64 4.34 1.60
C ALA A 118 -15.06 5.77 1.45
N TYR A 119 -13.99 5.94 0.68
CA TYR A 119 -13.43 7.26 0.38
C TYR A 119 -14.38 8.15 -0.40
N LYS A 120 -15.06 7.60 -1.43
CA LYS A 120 -16.06 8.34 -2.21
C LYS A 120 -17.20 8.79 -1.32
N GLU A 121 -17.72 7.93 -0.46
CA GLU A 121 -18.78 8.29 0.49
C GLU A 121 -18.35 9.43 1.43
N LYS A 122 -17.14 9.35 2.00
CA LYS A 122 -16.56 10.44 2.81
C LYS A 122 -16.39 11.74 2.02
N GLN A 123 -16.04 11.67 0.74
CA GLN A 123 -15.82 12.84 -0.11
C GLN A 123 -17.11 13.51 -0.56
N PHE A 124 -18.14 12.71 -0.88
CA PHE A 124 -19.41 13.17 -1.43
C PHE A 124 -20.54 13.26 -0.41
N SER A 125 -20.23 13.05 0.88
CA SER A 125 -21.15 13.34 1.96
C SER A 125 -21.67 14.79 1.82
N PRO A 126 -22.99 15.04 1.96
CA PRO A 126 -23.59 16.38 1.84
C PRO A 126 -23.03 17.41 2.84
N ARG A 127 -22.20 16.97 3.79
CA ARG A 127 -21.44 17.79 4.74
C ARG A 127 -20.08 18.31 4.22
N ASN A 128 -19.64 17.94 3.01
CA ASN A 128 -18.42 18.49 2.42
C ASN A 128 -18.71 19.84 1.73
N PRO A 129 -18.26 20.99 2.27
CA PRO A 129 -18.67 22.31 1.78
C PRO A 129 -18.11 22.69 0.39
N ARG A 130 -17.28 21.84 -0.23
CA ARG A 130 -16.60 22.15 -1.50
C ARG A 130 -17.27 21.57 -2.74
N TRP A 131 -18.05 20.50 -2.62
CA TRP A 131 -18.72 19.85 -3.73
C TRP A 131 -20.17 19.64 -3.33
N GLY A 132 -21.05 20.52 -3.81
CA GLY A 132 -22.49 20.35 -3.67
C GLY A 132 -22.91 18.96 -4.15
N THR A 133 -23.86 18.36 -3.42
CA THR A 133 -24.54 17.09 -3.68
C THR A 133 -24.20 16.43 -5.03
N LEU A 134 -23.52 15.28 -5.00
CA LEU A 134 -23.61 14.38 -6.15
C LEU A 134 -25.08 13.96 -6.31
N PRO A 135 -25.66 14.00 -7.51
CA PRO A 135 -26.94 13.38 -7.75
C PRO A 135 -26.83 11.89 -7.42
N ALA A 136 -27.76 11.39 -6.61
CA ALA A 136 -27.90 9.97 -6.32
C ALA A 136 -28.10 9.23 -7.65
N GLY A 137 -27.28 8.20 -7.90
CA GLY A 137 -27.48 7.29 -9.02
C GLY A 137 -26.36 7.25 -10.07
N TYR A 138 -25.11 7.01 -9.66
CA TYR A 138 -24.19 6.31 -10.55
C TYR A 138 -23.94 4.90 -9.99
N GLU A 139 -24.74 3.95 -10.48
CA GLU A 139 -24.35 2.54 -10.42
C GLU A 139 -23.05 2.41 -11.23
N ILE A 140 -21.97 2.02 -10.55
CA ILE A 140 -20.77 1.58 -11.25
C ILE A 140 -21.11 0.17 -11.76
N ASN A 141 -21.76 0.10 -12.91
CA ASN A 141 -21.90 -1.15 -13.63
C ASN A 141 -20.50 -1.54 -14.11
N ILE A 142 -19.95 -2.56 -13.45
CA ILE A 142 -18.74 -3.24 -13.89
C ILE A 142 -19.22 -4.33 -14.87
N ASP A 143 -19.41 -3.93 -16.13
CA ASP A 143 -19.36 -4.83 -17.27
C ASP A 143 -17.93 -4.84 -17.85
#